data_AF-E5VKE5-F1
#
_entry.id   AF-E5VKE5-F1
#
_cell.length_a   1.000
_cell.length_b   1.000
_cell.length_c   1.000
_cell.angle_alpha   90.00
_cell.angle_beta   90.00
_cell.angle_gamma   90.00
#
_symmetry.space_group_name_H-M   'P 1'
#
loop_
_entity.id
_entity.type
_entity.pdbx_description
1 polymer ?
#
loop_
_entity_poly.entity_id
_entity_poly.type
_entity_poly.pdbx_seq_one_letter_code
_entity_poly.pdbx_strand_id
1 'polypeptide(L)'
;MATAKSNQQEKDQSADVLKWILGQTYRAKARKNLLDRRLKMINLERESPIGGRGYDPLPHSSGTSSNGAASITMKLADIEEKIYHQKEEIDKAIVTVMDIMDYLPDGSLERDICEMRHIDLMRWQDIQEAIPMCRSQCYKRYNKAIALLLQNGRIRKIVSDHTPAYDEYTCERLLAKGRKDKQKRGRKQTNKRGD
;
A
#
# COMPACT_ATOMS: atom_id res chain seq x y z
N MET A 1 31.39 6.45 21.84
CA MET A 1 31.05 5.94 20.48
C MET A 1 29.74 5.14 20.43
N ALA A 2 29.31 4.44 21.50
CA ALA A 2 28.04 3.70 21.50
C ALA A 2 26.78 4.61 21.42
N THR A 3 26.79 5.73 22.13
CA THR A 3 25.66 6.70 22.20
C THR A 3 25.37 7.43 20.87
N ALA A 4 26.41 7.69 20.06
CA ALA A 4 26.23 8.31 18.75
C ALA A 4 25.61 7.35 17.73
N LYS A 5 25.94 6.04 17.83
CA LYS A 5 25.36 5.01 16.96
C LYS A 5 23.90 4.73 17.29
N SER A 6 23.53 4.67 18.58
CA SER A 6 22.12 4.51 18.98
C SER A 6 21.27 5.71 18.53
N ASN A 7 21.76 6.93 18.75
CA ASN A 7 21.03 8.14 18.35
C ASN A 7 20.88 8.27 16.83
N GLN A 8 21.86 7.81 16.05
CA GLN A 8 21.73 7.79 14.59
C GLN A 8 20.67 6.77 14.15
N GLN A 9 20.67 5.59 14.77
CA GLN A 9 19.72 4.53 14.44
C GLN A 9 18.27 4.92 14.79
N GLU A 10 18.04 5.62 15.90
CA GLU A 10 16.72 6.16 16.27
C GLU A 10 16.22 7.21 15.27
N LYS A 11 17.11 8.08 14.79
CA LYS A 11 16.78 9.08 13.76
C LYS A 11 16.42 8.42 12.43
N ASP A 12 17.17 7.39 12.04
CA ASP A 12 16.93 6.65 10.81
C ASP A 12 15.59 5.89 10.88
N GLN A 13 15.28 5.25 12.03
CA GLN A 13 13.98 4.61 12.25
C GLN A 13 12.83 5.62 12.22
N SER A 14 12.97 6.76 12.90
CA SER A 14 11.95 7.83 12.90
C SER A 14 11.65 8.34 11.48
N ALA A 15 12.69 8.49 10.65
CA ALA A 15 12.55 8.88 9.26
C ALA A 15 11.82 7.81 8.43
N ASP A 16 12.09 6.54 8.69
CA ASP A 16 11.44 5.44 7.97
C ASP A 16 9.98 5.25 8.38
N VAL A 17 9.67 5.38 9.67
CA VAL A 17 8.30 5.42 10.18
C VAL A 17 7.55 6.60 9.55
N LEU A 18 8.13 7.80 9.52
CA LEU A 18 7.49 8.96 8.89
C LEU A 18 7.23 8.74 7.39
N LYS A 19 8.21 8.22 6.64
CA LYS A 19 8.00 7.85 5.22
C LYS A 19 6.90 6.79 5.08
N TRP A 20 6.79 5.86 6.03
CA TRP A 20 5.74 4.85 6.04
C TRP A 20 4.37 5.48 6.31
N ILE A 21 4.23 6.39 7.27
CA ILE A 21 3.00 7.14 7.52
C ILE A 21 2.61 7.90 6.26
N LEU A 22 3.52 8.68 5.67
CA LEU A 22 3.24 9.44 4.44
C LEU A 22 2.80 8.54 3.27
N GLY A 23 3.34 7.32 3.19
CA GLY A 23 2.93 6.34 2.19
C GLY A 23 1.58 5.65 2.44
N GLN A 24 0.82 6.03 3.47
CA GLN A 24 -0.45 5.39 3.82
C GLN A 24 -1.51 5.59 2.73
N THR A 25 -1.58 6.77 2.12
CA THR A 25 -2.51 7.09 1.02
C THR A 25 -2.32 6.14 -0.15
N TYR A 26 -1.06 5.89 -0.52
CA TYR A 26 -0.73 4.93 -1.58
C TYR A 26 -1.21 3.51 -1.23
N ARG A 27 -0.98 3.05 0.01
CA ARG A 27 -1.40 1.72 0.46
C ARG A 27 -2.92 1.57 0.49
N ALA A 28 -3.64 2.59 0.98
CA ALA A 28 -5.10 2.63 1.02
C ALA A 28 -5.70 2.58 -0.40
N LYS A 29 -5.16 3.39 -1.32
CA LYS A 29 -5.59 3.39 -2.73
C LYS A 29 -5.28 2.06 -3.43
N ALA A 30 -4.14 1.45 -3.15
CA ALA A 30 -3.79 0.13 -3.68
C ALA A 30 -4.76 -0.96 -3.20
N ARG A 31 -5.15 -0.95 -1.92
CA ARG A 31 -6.17 -1.86 -1.38
C ARG A 31 -7.53 -1.64 -2.04
N LYS A 32 -7.95 -0.39 -2.22
CA LYS A 32 -9.20 -0.05 -2.94
C LYS A 32 -9.19 -0.59 -4.37
N ASN A 33 -8.09 -0.38 -5.10
CA ASN A 33 -7.96 -0.90 -6.46
C ASN A 33 -8.05 -2.44 -6.53
N LEU A 34 -7.59 -3.15 -5.50
CA LEU A 34 -7.76 -4.60 -5.41
C LEU A 34 -9.22 -4.98 -5.18
N LEU A 35 -9.94 -4.25 -4.32
CA LEU A 35 -11.37 -4.45 -4.09
C LEU A 35 -12.19 -4.16 -5.35
N ASP A 36 -11.88 -3.09 -6.09
CA ASP A 36 -12.53 -2.80 -7.37
C ASP A 36 -12.33 -3.92 -8.39
N ARG A 37 -11.14 -4.52 -8.45
CA ARG A 37 -10.90 -5.68 -9.33
C ARG A 37 -11.76 -6.87 -8.90
N ARG A 38 -11.88 -7.13 -7.60
CA ARG A 38 -12.73 -8.21 -7.08
C ARG A 38 -14.21 -7.96 -7.40
N LEU A 39 -14.69 -6.72 -7.23
CA LEU A 39 -16.04 -6.32 -7.62
C LEU A 39 -16.29 -6.58 -9.11
N LYS A 40 -15.35 -6.22 -9.99
CA LYS A 40 -15.45 -6.53 -11.43
C LYS A 40 -15.56 -8.03 -11.70
N MET A 41 -14.80 -8.86 -10.99
CA MET A 41 -14.86 -10.32 -11.14
C MET A 41 -16.20 -10.89 -10.68
N ILE A 42 -16.75 -10.40 -9.56
CA ILE A 42 -18.06 -10.81 -9.04
C ILE A 42 -19.18 -10.42 -10.01
N ASN A 43 -19.09 -9.22 -10.60
CA ASN A 43 -20.05 -8.79 -11.63
C ASN A 43 -19.97 -9.66 -12.89
N LEU A 44 -18.78 -10.08 -13.31
CA LEU A 44 -18.62 -11.01 -14.42
C LEU A 44 -19.25 -12.40 -14.12
N GLU A 45 -19.06 -12.92 -12.89
CA GLU A 45 -19.69 -14.16 -12.41
C GLU A 45 -21.22 -14.05 -12.43
N ARG A 46 -21.76 -12.89 -12.07
CA ARG A 46 -23.20 -12.59 -12.13
C ARG A 46 -23.72 -12.56 -13.56
N GLU A 47 -23.02 -11.88 -14.47
CA GLU A 47 -23.42 -11.69 -15.88
C GLU A 47 -23.24 -12.97 -16.72
N SER A 48 -22.33 -13.85 -16.31
CA SER A 48 -22.11 -15.17 -16.92
C SER A 48 -22.15 -16.26 -15.86
N PRO A 49 -23.34 -16.63 -15.35
CA PRO A 49 -23.46 -17.74 -14.44
C PRO A 49 -22.90 -19.00 -15.11
N ILE A 50 -22.13 -19.80 -14.39
CA ILE A 50 -21.75 -21.16 -14.80
C ILE A 50 -23.05 -21.89 -15.18
N GLY A 51 -23.30 -22.02 -16.50
CA GLY A 51 -24.58 -22.49 -17.06
C GLY A 51 -25.09 -21.71 -18.29
N GLY A 52 -24.47 -20.57 -18.63
CA GLY A 52 -24.99 -19.67 -19.66
C GLY A 52 -24.45 -19.81 -21.10
N ARG A 53 -23.91 -20.95 -21.55
CA ARG A 53 -23.75 -21.30 -23.00
C ARG A 53 -23.68 -22.82 -23.19
N GLY A 54 -24.77 -23.43 -23.67
CA GLY A 54 -24.75 -24.65 -24.48
C GLY A 54 -24.59 -26.01 -23.81
N TYR A 55 -25.23 -26.27 -22.64
CA TYR A 55 -25.29 -27.64 -22.10
C TYR A 55 -26.63 -28.31 -22.43
N ASP A 56 -26.53 -29.44 -23.13
CA ASP A 56 -27.61 -30.39 -23.43
C ASP A 56 -28.18 -30.96 -22.12
N PRO A 57 -29.51 -30.95 -21.88
CA PRO A 57 -30.07 -31.38 -20.60
C PRO A 57 -30.09 -32.91 -20.52
N LEU A 58 -28.97 -33.51 -20.11
CA LEU A 58 -28.95 -34.88 -19.60
C LEU A 58 -29.03 -34.87 -18.07
N PRO A 59 -29.92 -35.68 -17.46
CA PRO A 59 -30.23 -35.55 -16.05
C PRO A 59 -29.20 -36.25 -15.15
N HIS A 60 -28.84 -35.52 -14.09
CA HIS A 60 -28.52 -35.96 -12.73
C HIS A 60 -27.40 -36.98 -12.50
N SER A 61 -26.29 -36.50 -11.93
CA SER A 61 -25.90 -36.77 -10.53
C SER A 61 -24.48 -36.27 -10.24
N SER A 62 -24.34 -35.07 -9.68
CA SER A 62 -23.19 -34.76 -8.80
C SER A 62 -23.48 -33.49 -8.01
N GLY A 63 -23.39 -33.59 -6.68
CA GLY A 63 -23.66 -32.55 -5.71
C GLY A 63 -22.62 -31.43 -5.74
N THR A 64 -22.62 -30.64 -6.81
CA THR A 64 -21.93 -29.37 -6.82
C THR A 64 -22.95 -28.31 -6.42
N SER A 65 -22.94 -27.92 -5.15
CA SER A 65 -23.74 -26.83 -4.61
C SER A 65 -23.69 -25.64 -5.56
N SER A 66 -24.78 -25.44 -6.32
CA SER A 66 -25.00 -24.21 -7.05
C SER A 66 -25.19 -23.14 -5.98
N ASN A 67 -24.11 -22.52 -5.54
CA ASN A 67 -24.16 -21.29 -4.77
C ASN A 67 -24.86 -20.28 -5.68
N GLY A 68 -26.19 -20.24 -5.60
CA GLY A 68 -27.05 -19.60 -6.59
C GLY A 68 -26.90 -18.08 -6.57
N ALA A 69 -27.78 -17.41 -7.31
CA ALA A 69 -27.84 -15.95 -7.41
C ALA A 69 -27.77 -15.23 -6.04
N ALA A 70 -28.36 -15.82 -4.99
CA ALA A 70 -28.28 -15.30 -3.62
C ALA A 70 -26.85 -15.19 -3.07
N SER A 71 -25.97 -16.17 -3.34
CA SER A 71 -24.57 -16.11 -2.88
C SER A 71 -23.78 -15.01 -3.59
N ILE A 72 -24.11 -14.73 -4.86
CA ILE A 72 -23.45 -13.67 -5.64
C ILE A 72 -23.90 -12.30 -5.13
N THR A 73 -25.18 -12.12 -4.84
CA THR A 73 -25.72 -10.87 -4.25
C THR A 73 -25.08 -10.57 -2.89
N MET A 74 -24.89 -11.57 -2.01
CA MET A 74 -24.22 -11.37 -0.72
C MET A 74 -22.76 -10.95 -0.90
N LYS A 75 -22.00 -11.64 -1.78
CA LYS A 75 -20.62 -11.25 -2.11
C LYS A 75 -20.53 -9.81 -2.64
N LEU A 76 -21.55 -9.38 -3.41
CA LEU A 76 -21.62 -8.05 -3.98
C LEU A 76 -21.82 -6.99 -2.88
N ALA A 77 -22.78 -7.18 -1.98
CA ALA A 77 -23.01 -6.28 -0.85
C ALA A 77 -21.76 -6.17 0.03
N ASP A 78 -21.12 -7.30 0.37
CA ASP A 78 -19.91 -7.33 1.21
C ASP A 78 -18.73 -6.57 0.57
N ILE A 79 -18.55 -6.70 -0.76
CA ILE A 79 -17.43 -6.02 -1.44
C ILE A 79 -17.71 -4.52 -1.58
N GLU A 80 -18.97 -4.13 -1.80
CA GLU A 80 -19.39 -2.74 -1.86
C GLU A 80 -19.18 -2.04 -0.52
N GLU A 81 -19.57 -2.67 0.60
CA GLU A 81 -19.32 -2.16 1.96
C GLU A 81 -17.81 -2.01 2.23
N LYS A 82 -17.00 -3.00 1.85
CA LYS A 82 -15.53 -2.92 1.98
C LYS A 82 -14.94 -1.79 1.14
N ILE A 83 -15.47 -1.54 -0.06
CA ILE A 83 -15.04 -0.42 -0.90
C ILE A 83 -15.43 0.91 -0.25
N TYR A 84 -16.64 1.00 0.32
CA TYR A 84 -17.12 2.18 1.02
C TYR A 84 -16.19 2.54 2.19
N HIS A 85 -15.93 1.62 3.11
CA HIS A 85 -14.98 1.85 4.20
C HIS A 85 -13.57 2.15 3.70
N GLN A 86 -13.12 1.50 2.62
CA GLN A 86 -11.79 1.77 2.10
C GLN A 86 -11.67 3.18 1.50
N LYS A 87 -12.76 3.80 1.01
CA LYS A 87 -12.78 5.22 0.62
C LYS A 87 -12.62 6.13 1.83
N GLU A 88 -13.37 5.88 2.91
CA GLU A 88 -13.22 6.66 4.16
C GLU A 88 -11.78 6.60 4.70
N GLU A 89 -11.15 5.43 4.64
CA GLU A 89 -9.75 5.26 5.02
C GLU A 89 -8.76 5.98 4.10
N ILE A 90 -9.09 6.13 2.81
CA ILE A 90 -8.28 6.98 1.90
C ILE A 90 -8.44 8.44 2.29
N ASP A 91 -9.65 8.90 2.60
CA ASP A 91 -9.91 10.30 2.94
C ASP A 91 -9.18 10.68 4.24
N LYS A 92 -9.28 9.84 5.28
CA LYS A 92 -8.52 10.00 6.54
C LYS A 92 -7.00 10.03 6.30
N ALA A 93 -6.51 9.15 5.44
CA ALA A 93 -5.10 9.10 5.06
C ALA A 93 -4.64 10.39 4.36
N ILE A 94 -5.43 10.92 3.44
CA ILE A 94 -5.14 12.18 2.74
C ILE A 94 -5.10 13.34 3.73
N VAL A 95 -6.11 13.47 4.59
CA VAL A 95 -6.16 14.53 5.62
C VAL A 95 -4.93 14.45 6.52
N THR A 96 -4.59 13.26 7.01
CA THR A 96 -3.40 13.08 7.86
C THR A 96 -2.12 13.47 7.14
N VAL A 97 -1.99 13.17 5.84
CA VAL A 97 -0.82 13.56 5.05
C VAL A 97 -0.77 15.08 4.86
N MET A 98 -1.90 15.72 4.55
CA MET A 98 -2.01 17.18 4.44
C MET A 98 -1.62 17.88 5.75
N ASP A 99 -2.16 17.42 6.88
CA ASP A 99 -1.83 17.95 8.21
C ASP A 99 -0.34 17.86 8.54
N ILE A 100 0.35 16.82 8.05
CA ILE A 100 1.80 16.69 8.18
C ILE A 100 2.53 17.68 7.26
N MET A 101 2.06 17.88 6.02
CA MET A 101 2.69 18.80 5.07
C MET A 101 2.61 20.26 5.51
N ASP A 102 1.59 20.65 6.29
CA ASP A 102 1.43 22.01 6.82
C ASP A 102 2.55 22.43 7.80
N TYR A 103 3.39 21.49 8.24
CA TYR A 103 4.59 21.81 9.03
C TYR A 103 5.83 22.10 8.17
N LEU A 104 5.73 22.04 6.83
CA LEU A 104 6.78 22.49 5.92
C LEU A 104 6.57 23.97 5.54
N PRO A 105 7.64 24.71 5.24
CA PRO A 105 7.50 26.11 4.83
C PRO A 105 6.70 26.24 3.53
N ASP A 106 5.79 27.22 3.50
CA ASP A 106 4.98 27.56 2.33
C ASP A 106 5.85 27.98 1.14
N GLY A 107 5.49 27.50 -0.05
CA GLY A 107 6.24 27.76 -1.28
C GLY A 107 7.64 27.15 -1.34
N SER A 108 7.98 26.23 -0.41
CA SER A 108 9.24 25.50 -0.47
C SER A 108 9.15 24.33 -1.45
N LEU A 109 10.21 24.13 -2.25
CA LEU A 109 10.33 22.96 -3.13
C LEU A 109 10.23 21.64 -2.34
N GLU A 110 10.66 21.64 -1.08
CA GLU A 110 10.52 20.53 -0.16
C GLU A 110 9.04 20.15 0.08
N ARG A 111 8.17 21.15 0.27
CA ARG A 111 6.71 20.97 0.39
C ARG A 111 6.13 20.47 -0.93
N ASP A 112 6.41 21.15 -2.05
CA ASP A 112 5.89 20.78 -3.38
C ASP A 112 6.21 19.33 -3.76
N ILE A 113 7.47 18.91 -3.53
CA ILE A 113 7.90 17.52 -3.81
C ILE A 113 7.14 16.51 -2.95
N CYS A 114 6.89 16.85 -1.68
CA CYS A 114 6.18 15.97 -0.76
C CYS A 114 4.68 15.87 -1.10
N GLU A 115 4.04 16.98 -1.47
CA GLU A 115 2.64 17.01 -1.91
C GLU A 115 2.45 16.20 -3.20
N MET A 116 3.25 16.47 -4.24
CA MET A 116 3.21 15.66 -5.47
C MET A 116 3.42 14.18 -5.20
N ARG A 117 4.28 13.84 -4.24
CA ARG A 117 4.60 12.44 -3.95
C ARG A 117 3.49 11.71 -3.20
N HIS A 118 2.87 12.36 -2.21
CA HIS A 118 2.02 11.68 -1.23
C HIS A 118 0.54 12.08 -1.29
N ILE A 119 0.23 13.26 -1.83
CA ILE A 119 -1.14 13.72 -2.10
C ILE A 119 -1.51 13.38 -3.54
N ASP A 120 -0.72 13.84 -4.52
CA ASP A 120 -1.00 13.58 -5.94
C ASP A 120 -0.59 12.16 -6.38
N LEU A 121 0.19 11.47 -5.54
CA LEU A 121 0.66 10.09 -5.76
C LEU A 121 1.51 9.93 -7.03
N MET A 122 2.23 10.98 -7.41
CA MET A 122 3.10 10.98 -8.58
C MET A 122 4.29 10.04 -8.39
N ARG A 123 4.76 9.45 -9.50
CA ARG A 123 6.02 8.70 -9.48
C ARG A 123 7.17 9.69 -9.51
N TRP A 124 8.34 9.25 -9.06
CA TRP A 124 9.54 10.08 -9.12
C TRP A 124 9.88 10.59 -10.51
N GLN A 125 9.57 9.79 -11.55
CA GLN A 125 9.75 10.18 -12.94
C GLN A 125 8.84 11.34 -13.34
N ASP A 126 7.61 11.37 -12.84
CA ASP A 126 6.67 12.43 -13.15
C ASP A 126 7.03 13.70 -12.35
N ILE A 127 7.55 13.54 -11.12
CA ILE A 127 7.99 14.66 -10.26
C ILE A 127 9.21 15.39 -10.84
N GLN A 128 10.21 14.66 -11.37
CA GLN A 128 11.40 15.27 -11.99
C GLN A 128 11.07 16.05 -13.27
N GLU A 129 9.98 15.70 -13.94
CA GLU A 129 9.50 16.39 -15.14
C GLU A 129 8.73 17.65 -14.75
N ALA A 130 7.92 17.57 -13.69
CA ALA A 130 7.15 18.71 -13.16
C ALA A 130 8.02 19.79 -12.52
N ILE A 131 8.96 19.40 -11.65
CA ILE A 131 10.00 20.30 -11.14
C ILE A 131 11.28 19.91 -11.89
N PRO A 132 11.70 20.64 -12.95
CA PRO A 132 12.74 20.23 -13.89
C PRO A 132 14.13 20.11 -13.23
N MET A 133 14.31 19.04 -12.45
CA MET A 133 15.51 18.72 -11.68
C MET A 133 15.75 17.22 -11.75
N CYS A 134 17.01 16.80 -11.62
CA CYS A 134 17.31 15.38 -11.69
C CYS A 134 16.73 14.63 -10.47
N ARG A 135 16.35 13.38 -10.69
CA ARG A 135 15.75 12.51 -9.66
C ARG A 135 16.51 12.50 -8.32
N SER A 136 17.84 12.51 -8.35
CA SER A 136 18.65 12.52 -7.13
C SER A 136 18.51 13.81 -6.33
N GLN A 137 18.29 14.95 -6.99
CA GLN A 137 18.00 16.23 -6.33
C GLN A 137 16.59 16.24 -5.74
N CYS A 138 15.58 15.67 -6.44
CA CYS A 138 14.25 15.50 -5.85
C CYS A 138 14.33 14.69 -4.54
N TYR A 139 15.08 13.59 -4.54
CA TYR A 139 15.28 12.77 -3.34
C TYR A 139 16.01 13.51 -2.22
N LYS A 140 17.03 14.32 -2.54
CA LYS A 140 17.74 15.13 -1.53
C LYS A 140 16.80 16.13 -0.87
N ARG A 141 16.01 16.85 -1.66
CA ARG A 141 14.98 17.79 -1.17
C ARG A 141 13.93 17.07 -0.33
N TYR A 142 13.45 15.92 -0.79
CA TYR A 142 12.52 15.08 -0.03
C TYR A 142 13.09 14.65 1.33
N ASN A 143 14.32 14.13 1.38
CA ASN A 143 14.94 13.73 2.64
C ASN A 143 15.18 14.93 3.57
N LYS A 144 15.47 16.11 3.02
CA LYS A 144 15.53 17.36 3.78
C LYS A 144 14.16 17.72 4.36
N ALA A 145 13.07 17.56 3.61
CA ALA A 145 11.71 17.74 4.10
C ALA A 145 11.40 16.82 5.29
N ILE A 146 11.72 15.52 5.17
CA ILE A 146 11.58 14.54 6.27
C ILE A 146 12.37 14.99 7.51
N ALA A 147 13.60 15.46 7.33
CA ALA A 147 14.42 15.96 8.44
C ALA A 147 13.84 17.23 9.08
N LEU A 148 13.22 18.12 8.31
CA LEU A 148 12.52 19.30 8.83
C LEU A 148 11.27 18.91 9.63
N LEU A 149 10.45 18.00 9.10
CA LEU A 149 9.26 17.50 9.78
C LEU A 149 9.59 16.89 11.15
N LEU A 150 10.66 16.10 11.24
CA LEU A 150 11.08 15.46 12.50
C LEU A 150 11.61 16.46 13.56
N GLN A 151 11.90 17.71 13.20
CA GLN A 151 12.23 18.75 14.18
C GLN A 151 10.98 19.21 14.95
N ASN A 152 9.78 18.99 14.41
CA ASN A 152 8.53 19.32 15.07
C ASN A 152 8.15 18.28 16.14
N GLY A 153 7.81 18.75 17.35
CA GLY A 153 7.43 17.88 18.47
C GLY A 153 6.14 17.08 18.25
N ARG A 154 5.15 17.65 17.53
CA ARG A 154 3.89 16.96 17.21
C ARG A 154 4.14 15.82 16.22
N ILE A 155 4.94 16.08 15.19
CA ILE A 155 5.32 15.04 14.21
C ILE A 155 6.10 13.91 14.89
N ARG A 156 7.03 14.21 15.80
CA ARG A 156 7.71 13.17 16.57
C ARG A 156 6.76 12.30 17.39
N LYS A 157 5.73 12.91 17.98
CA LYS A 157 4.70 12.17 18.71
C LYS A 157 3.93 11.23 17.77
N ILE A 158 3.45 11.75 16.63
CA ILE A 158 2.77 10.95 15.60
C ILE A 158 3.63 9.77 15.16
N VAL A 159 4.92 10.01 14.91
CA VAL A 159 5.90 8.97 14.57
C VAL A 159 6.00 7.93 15.68
N SER A 160 6.19 8.37 16.93
CA SER A 160 6.27 7.47 18.10
C SER A 160 5.04 6.59 18.25
N ASP A 161 3.84 7.15 18.08
CA ASP A 161 2.57 6.43 18.19
C ASP A 161 2.43 5.34 17.12
N HIS A 162 3.03 5.55 15.95
CA HIS A 162 3.00 4.61 14.81
C HIS A 162 4.20 3.66 14.75
N THR A 163 5.24 3.86 15.56
CA THR A 163 6.43 3.00 15.58
C THR A 163 6.09 1.52 15.80
N PRO A 164 5.23 1.12 16.75
CA PRO A 164 4.89 -0.29 16.95
C PRO A 164 4.24 -0.92 15.72
N ALA A 165 3.32 -0.21 15.07
CA ALA A 165 2.65 -0.67 13.85
C ALA A 165 3.64 -0.78 12.67
N TYR A 166 4.62 0.12 12.59
CA TYR A 166 5.69 0.05 11.60
C TYR A 166 6.63 -1.15 11.85
N ASP A 167 6.96 -1.44 13.10
CA ASP A 167 7.82 -2.55 13.47
C ASP A 167 7.14 -3.89 13.16
N GLU A 168 5.83 -4.02 13.45
CA GLU A 168 5.02 -5.17 13.05
C GLU A 168 5.02 -5.34 11.52
N TYR A 169 4.70 -4.28 10.78
CA TYR A 169 4.73 -4.27 9.32
C TYR A 169 6.11 -4.70 8.76
N THR A 170 7.19 -4.24 9.38
CA THR A 170 8.55 -4.56 8.95
C THR A 170 8.88 -6.02 9.24
N CYS A 171 8.51 -6.53 10.42
CA CYS A 171 8.64 -7.94 10.78
C CYS A 171 7.89 -8.84 9.78
N GLU A 172 6.62 -8.55 9.49
CA GLU A 172 5.82 -9.30 8.52
C GLU A 172 6.47 -9.33 7.14
N ARG A 173 6.99 -8.18 6.67
CA ARG A 173 7.67 -8.08 5.38
C ARG A 173 8.97 -8.87 5.33
N LEU A 174 9.76 -8.84 6.40
CA LEU A 174 10.99 -9.63 6.51
C LEU A 174 10.68 -11.13 6.50
N LEU A 175 9.67 -11.56 7.24
CA LEU A 175 9.18 -12.94 7.23
C LEU A 175 8.69 -13.36 5.85
N ALA A 176 7.90 -12.51 5.18
CA ALA A 176 7.40 -12.77 3.83
C ALA A 176 8.55 -12.88 2.80
N LYS A 177 9.60 -12.05 2.93
CA LYS A 177 10.80 -12.13 2.09
C LYS A 177 11.55 -13.44 2.34
N GLY A 178 11.77 -13.82 3.60
CA GLY A 178 12.39 -15.09 3.97
C GLY A 178 11.63 -16.31 3.44
N ARG A 179 10.29 -16.30 3.46
CA ARG A 179 9.45 -17.35 2.85
C ARG A 179 9.66 -17.44 1.34
N LYS A 180 9.66 -16.30 0.63
CA LYS A 180 9.90 -16.25 -0.82
C LYS A 180 11.30 -16.75 -1.20
N ASP A 181 12.31 -16.40 -0.41
CA ASP A 181 13.69 -16.84 -0.66
C ASP A 181 13.84 -18.35 -0.44
N LYS A 182 13.21 -18.91 0.60
CA LYS A 182 13.13 -20.38 0.79
C LYS A 182 12.43 -21.07 -0.38
N GLN A 183 11.31 -20.53 -0.86
CA GLN A 183 10.57 -21.10 -1.99
C GLN A 183 11.39 -21.07 -3.30
N LYS A 184 12.12 -19.97 -3.55
CA LYS A 184 13.07 -19.87 -4.68
C LYS A 184 14.22 -20.87 -4.57
N ARG A 185 14.79 -21.06 -3.38
CA ARG A 185 15.87 -22.03 -3.14
C ARG A 185 15.40 -23.47 -3.33
N GLY A 186 14.20 -23.81 -2.85
CA GLY A 186 13.58 -25.11 -3.09
C GLY A 186 13.37 -25.40 -4.59
N ARG A 187 12.80 -24.44 -5.33
CA ARG A 187 12.59 -24.56 -6.79
C ARG A 187 13.90 -24.68 -7.59
N LYS A 188 15.00 -24.10 -7.09
CA LYS A 188 16.34 -24.21 -7.70
C LYS A 188 17.02 -25.55 -7.39
N GLN A 189 16.67 -26.21 -6.28
CA GLN A 189 17.16 -27.56 -5.96
C GLN A 189 16.39 -28.66 -6.69
N THR A 190 15.08 -28.50 -6.91
CA THR A 190 14.28 -29.45 -7.71
C THR A 190 14.71 -29.45 -9.17
N ASN A 191 15.05 -28.28 -9.73
CA ASN A 191 15.54 -28.17 -11.11
C ASN A 191 16.98 -28.69 -11.33
N LYS A 192 17.72 -29.06 -10.27
CA LYS A 192 19.08 -29.63 -10.36
C LYS A 192 19.13 -31.16 -10.22
N ARG A 193 18.00 -31.81 -9.97
CA ARG A 193 17.92 -33.27 -9.76
C ARG A 193 17.12 -33.99 -10.87
N GLY A 194 16.93 -33.32 -12.00
CA GLY A 194 16.13 -33.81 -13.14
C GLY A 194 16.91 -33.83 -14.44
N ASP A 195 18.22 -34.10 -14.37
CA ASP A 195 19.10 -34.43 -15.49
C ASP A 195 19.95 -35.63 -15.06
#